data_AF-D9SDM6-F1
#
_entry.id   AF-D9SDM6-F1
#
_cell.length_a   1.000
_cell.length_b   1.000
_cell.length_c   1.000
_cell.angle_alpha   90.00
_cell.angle_beta   90.00
_cell.angle_gamma   90.00
#
_symmetry.space_group_name_H-M   'P 1'
#
loop_
_entity.id
_entity.type
_entity.pdbx_description
1 polymer ?
#
loop_
_entity_poly.entity_id
_entity_poly.type
_entity_poly.pdbx_seq_one_letter_code
_entity_poly.pdbx_strand_id
1 'polypeptide(L)'
;MKEYPRHPVNRAMVVLRYKQPYIDWVKTAGPFPLELTLEEANDDGDAFLIPAYDSHIDPVETTEDAVKWVEKRWRMFFEHILMSWIEDESAWPKKRTLKMFREWFALEYKSMIWDMGVEPLMVEEFAEVLEDDLDGILPDEGTLLH
;
A
#
# COMPACT_ATOMS: atom_id res chain seq x y z
N MET A 1 5.69 -35.06 15.09
CA MET A 1 5.91 -33.63 15.35
C MET A 1 5.25 -32.91 14.18
N LYS A 2 4.28 -32.01 14.38
CA LYS A 2 3.67 -31.29 13.25
C LYS A 2 4.76 -30.38 12.66
N GLU A 3 5.14 -30.60 11.41
CA GLU A 3 6.04 -29.72 10.67
C GLU A 3 5.27 -28.44 10.39
N TYR A 4 5.43 -27.45 11.27
CA TYR A 4 4.98 -26.10 10.99
C TYR A 4 6.08 -25.45 10.13
N PRO A 5 5.79 -25.04 8.89
CA PRO A 5 6.73 -24.19 8.17
C PRO A 5 6.97 -22.94 9.00
N ARG A 6 8.25 -22.67 9.27
CA ARG A 6 8.74 -21.51 10.03
C ARG A 6 9.98 -21.01 9.31
N HIS A 7 9.79 -20.44 8.13
CA HIS A 7 10.90 -19.88 7.38
C HIS A 7 10.90 -18.36 7.55
N PRO A 8 12.01 -17.78 8.05
CA PRO A 8 12.15 -16.34 7.99
C PRO A 8 12.20 -15.91 6.53
N VAL A 9 11.49 -14.83 6.21
CA VAL A 9 11.51 -14.20 4.91
C VAL A 9 12.74 -13.28 4.84
N ASN A 10 13.44 -13.21 3.69
CA ASN A 10 14.61 -12.31 3.52
C ASN A 10 14.25 -10.82 3.38
N ARG A 11 13.18 -10.39 4.07
CA ARG A 11 12.69 -9.02 4.09
C ARG A 11 12.38 -8.63 5.52
N ALA A 12 12.64 -7.37 5.84
CA ALA A 12 12.07 -6.73 7.01
C ALA A 12 10.73 -6.08 6.61
N MET A 13 9.98 -5.55 7.58
CA MET A 13 8.69 -4.91 7.33
C MET A 13 8.64 -3.52 7.95
N VAL A 14 7.97 -2.61 7.26
CA VAL A 14 7.52 -1.34 7.82
C VAL A 14 6.01 -1.21 7.69
N VAL A 15 5.38 -0.67 8.72
CA VAL A 15 3.97 -0.29 8.71
C VAL A 15 3.90 1.23 8.84
N LEU A 16 3.11 1.86 7.97
CA LEU A 16 2.86 3.29 8.04
C LEU A 16 1.61 3.54 8.88
N ARG A 17 1.82 3.83 10.16
CA ARG A 17 0.74 4.16 11.09
C ARG A 17 0.19 5.54 10.76
N TYR A 18 -1.07 5.59 10.34
CA TYR A 18 -1.78 6.82 10.06
C TYR A 18 -1.87 7.69 11.32
N LYS A 19 -1.83 9.00 11.11
CA LYS A 19 -2.11 10.03 12.11
C LYS A 19 -3.34 10.83 11.70
N GLN A 20 -3.87 11.62 12.63
CA GLN A 20 -5.08 12.40 12.43
C GLN A 20 -5.14 13.21 11.12
N PRO A 21 -4.06 13.87 10.65
CA PRO A 21 -4.13 14.64 9.39
C PRO A 21 -4.52 13.82 8.15
N TYR A 22 -4.17 12.53 8.10
CA TYR A 22 -4.60 11.65 7.02
C TYR A 22 -6.11 11.41 7.08
N ILE A 23 -6.65 11.14 8.27
CA ILE A 23 -8.08 10.92 8.49
C ILE A 23 -8.87 12.19 8.15
N ASP A 24 -8.41 13.35 8.59
CA ASP A 24 -9.07 14.63 8.29
C ASP A 24 -9.14 14.88 6.77
N TRP A 25 -8.08 14.50 6.04
CA TRP A 25 -8.09 14.54 4.58
C TRP A 25 -9.05 13.50 3.97
N VAL A 26 -9.00 12.23 4.38
CA VAL A 26 -9.89 11.17 3.89
C VAL A 26 -11.36 11.58 3.99
N LYS A 27 -11.78 12.18 5.11
CA LYS A 27 -13.16 12.64 5.34
C LYS A 27 -13.62 13.77 4.40
N THR A 28 -12.67 14.47 3.76
CA THR A 28 -12.96 15.62 2.90
C THR A 28 -12.60 15.40 1.43
N ALA A 29 -11.82 14.38 1.11
CA ALA A 29 -11.31 14.11 -0.23
C ALA A 29 -12.36 13.48 -1.17
N GLY A 30 -13.35 12.77 -0.62
CA GLY A 30 -14.38 12.06 -1.39
C GLY A 30 -15.67 12.87 -1.64
N PRO A 31 -16.51 12.42 -2.59
CA PRO A 31 -17.80 13.07 -2.89
C PRO A 31 -18.83 12.89 -1.77
N PHE A 32 -18.65 11.91 -0.89
CA PHE A 32 -19.54 11.61 0.22
C PHE A 32 -18.79 11.65 1.55
N PRO A 33 -19.41 12.17 2.63
CA PRO A 33 -18.83 12.11 3.96
C PRO A 33 -18.62 10.65 4.37
N LEU A 34 -17.42 10.33 4.81
CA LEU A 34 -17.08 9.04 5.38
C LEU A 34 -16.82 9.18 6.87
N GLU A 35 -17.34 8.26 7.65
CA GLU A 35 -16.90 8.07 9.04
C GLU A 35 -15.88 6.94 9.10
N LEU A 36 -14.60 7.32 9.04
CA LEU A 36 -13.47 6.45 9.34
C LEU A 36 -12.77 6.97 10.60
N THR A 37 -12.56 6.10 11.57
CA THR A 37 -11.77 6.40 12.76
C THR A 37 -10.30 6.12 12.52
N LEU A 38 -9.44 6.76 13.31
CA LEU A 38 -7.99 6.51 13.25
C LEU A 38 -7.64 5.06 13.62
N GLU A 39 -8.44 4.44 14.50
CA GLU A 39 -8.27 3.04 14.91
C GLU A 39 -8.58 2.09 13.75
N GLU A 40 -9.75 2.24 13.11
CA GLU A 40 -10.13 1.45 11.93
C GLU A 40 -9.11 1.59 10.80
N ALA A 41 -8.66 2.82 10.51
CA ALA A 41 -7.64 3.04 9.47
C ALA A 41 -6.32 2.34 9.79
N ASN A 42 -5.90 2.30 11.06
CA ASN A 42 -4.66 1.64 11.45
C ASN A 42 -4.79 0.12 11.61
N ASP A 43 -6.00 -0.41 11.76
CA ASP A 43 -6.28 -1.85 11.78
C ASP A 43 -6.10 -2.46 10.39
N ASP A 44 -6.61 -1.78 9.36
CA ASP A 44 -6.53 -2.19 7.95
C ASP A 44 -5.38 -1.50 7.17
N GLY A 45 -4.37 -1.01 7.88
CA GLY A 45 -3.31 -0.20 7.27
C GLY A 45 -2.26 -1.00 6.52
N ASP A 46 -1.64 -0.36 5.52
CA ASP A 46 -0.66 -1.00 4.66
C ASP A 46 0.64 -1.37 5.40
N ALA A 47 1.12 -2.58 5.11
CA ALA A 47 2.43 -3.08 5.51
C ALA A 47 3.31 -3.33 4.29
N PHE A 48 4.57 -2.94 4.36
CA PHE A 48 5.50 -2.99 3.24
C PHE A 48 6.72 -3.82 3.60
N LEU A 49 7.05 -4.79 2.76
CA LEU A 49 8.31 -5.52 2.85
C LEU A 49 9.45 -4.67 2.28
N ILE A 50 10.53 -4.56 3.05
CA ILE A 50 11.73 -3.79 2.71
C ILE A 50 12.98 -4.68 2.83
N PRO A 51 14.14 -4.26 2.29
CA PRO A 51 15.38 -5.00 2.48
C PRO A 51 15.65 -5.31 3.96
N ALA A 52 16.12 -6.53 4.26
CA ALA A 52 16.60 -6.91 5.59
C ALA A 52 18.08 -6.55 5.79
N TYR A 53 18.61 -6.82 6.98
CA TYR A 53 19.99 -6.50 7.35
C TYR A 53 21.04 -7.24 6.50
N ASP A 54 20.68 -8.42 5.97
CA ASP A 54 21.54 -9.27 5.14
C ASP A 54 21.35 -9.02 3.62
N SER A 55 20.53 -8.03 3.25
CA SER A 55 20.35 -7.64 1.85
C SER A 55 21.65 -7.12 1.23
N HIS A 56 21.94 -7.53 0.00
CA HIS A 56 23.07 -7.04 -0.77
C HIS A 56 22.90 -5.58 -1.26
N ILE A 57 21.66 -5.09 -1.30
CA ILE A 57 21.31 -3.75 -1.78
C ILE A 57 20.52 -3.04 -0.70
N ASP A 58 20.98 -1.84 -0.31
CA ASP A 58 20.36 -0.98 0.72
C ASP A 58 19.91 -1.74 1.99
N PRO A 59 20.81 -2.45 2.70
CA PRO A 59 20.44 -3.21 3.89
C PRO A 59 19.86 -2.30 4.98
N VAL A 60 18.86 -2.82 5.70
CA VAL A 60 18.22 -2.14 6.81
C VAL A 60 18.35 -3.00 8.06
N GLU A 61 19.08 -2.49 9.03
CA GLU A 61 19.32 -3.18 10.31
C GLU A 61 18.47 -2.57 11.42
N THR A 62 18.45 -1.25 11.51
CA THR A 62 17.84 -0.50 12.61
C THR A 62 16.57 0.22 12.20
N THR A 63 15.78 0.65 13.19
CA THR A 63 14.61 1.53 12.97
C THR A 63 15.03 2.83 12.29
N GLU A 64 16.18 3.40 12.66
CA GLU A 64 16.72 4.61 12.05
C GLU A 64 17.07 4.40 10.57
N ASP A 65 17.59 3.24 10.21
CA ASP A 65 17.87 2.91 8.81
C ASP A 65 16.58 2.68 8.02
N ALA A 66 15.56 2.07 8.64
CA ALA A 66 14.24 1.91 8.04
C ALA A 66 13.61 3.28 7.75
N VAL A 67 13.70 4.22 8.71
CA VAL A 67 13.26 5.60 8.53
C VAL A 67 14.00 6.26 7.37
N LYS A 68 15.34 6.21 7.32
CA LYS A 68 16.09 6.80 6.20
C LYS A 68 15.72 6.16 4.86
N TRP A 69 15.52 4.84 4.83
CA TRP A 69 15.20 4.10 3.62
C TRP A 69 13.82 4.49 3.07
N VAL A 70 12.81 4.58 3.94
CA VAL A 70 11.46 5.03 3.60
C VAL A 70 11.46 6.51 3.23
N GLU A 71 12.16 7.37 3.97
CA GLU A 71 12.18 8.80 3.70
C GLU A 71 12.90 9.16 2.40
N LYS A 72 13.86 8.35 1.92
CA LYS A 72 14.40 8.50 0.56
C LYS A 72 13.34 8.24 -0.53
N ARG A 73 12.29 7.50 -0.18
CA ARG A 73 11.23 7.00 -1.06
C ARG A 73 9.84 7.51 -0.65
N TRP A 74 9.78 8.54 0.20
CA TRP A 74 8.55 8.98 0.86
C TRP A 74 7.42 9.29 -0.12
N ARG A 75 7.75 9.83 -1.30
CA ARG A 75 6.78 10.19 -2.32
C ARG A 75 6.04 8.96 -2.84
N MET A 76 6.75 7.88 -3.11
CA MET A 76 6.16 6.62 -3.59
C MET A 76 5.18 6.06 -2.56
N PHE A 77 5.59 5.99 -1.29
CA PHE A 77 4.71 5.54 -0.21
C PHE A 77 3.48 6.44 -0.02
N PHE A 78 3.70 7.76 -0.04
CA PHE A 78 2.60 8.69 0.14
C PHE A 78 1.60 8.59 -1.00
N GLU A 79 2.08 8.58 -2.24
CA GLU A 79 1.21 8.52 -3.42
C GLU A 79 0.49 7.17 -3.54
N HIS A 80 1.12 6.05 -3.13
CA HIS A 80 0.44 4.75 -3.00
C HIS A 80 -0.76 4.80 -2.06
N ILE A 81 -0.58 5.35 -0.86
CA ILE A 81 -1.66 5.49 0.15
C ILE A 81 -2.76 6.46 -0.31
N LEU A 82 -2.40 7.52 -1.05
CA LEU A 82 -3.39 8.45 -1.58
C LEU A 82 -4.21 7.78 -2.70
N MET A 83 -3.55 7.01 -3.57
CA MET A 83 -4.16 6.27 -4.67
C MET A 83 -5.09 5.16 -4.18
N SER A 84 -4.75 4.46 -3.10
CA SER A 84 -5.64 3.45 -2.52
C SER A 84 -6.93 4.04 -1.96
N TRP A 85 -6.96 5.36 -1.70
CA TRP A 85 -8.15 6.06 -1.24
C TRP A 85 -8.93 6.76 -2.36
N ILE A 86 -8.24 7.51 -3.22
CA ILE A 86 -8.84 8.23 -4.35
C ILE A 86 -7.90 8.22 -5.54
N GLU A 87 -8.33 7.65 -6.65
CA GLU A 87 -7.54 7.54 -7.88
C GLU A 87 -7.33 8.92 -8.56
N ASP A 88 -8.28 9.84 -8.41
CA ASP A 88 -8.14 11.20 -8.96
C ASP A 88 -7.06 12.00 -8.23
N GLU A 89 -5.87 12.07 -8.82
CA GLU A 89 -4.73 12.85 -8.32
C GLU A 89 -5.05 14.35 -8.18
N SER A 90 -6.09 14.86 -8.86
CA SER A 90 -6.53 16.24 -8.73
C SER A 90 -7.10 16.52 -7.32
N ALA A 91 -7.62 15.51 -6.63
CA ALA A 91 -8.13 15.59 -5.26
C ALA A 91 -7.03 15.43 -4.18
N TRP A 92 -5.83 15.01 -4.56
CA TRP A 92 -4.73 14.81 -3.61
C TRP A 92 -4.23 16.12 -3.00
N PRO A 93 -3.64 16.08 -1.79
CA PRO A 93 -3.00 17.25 -1.18
C PRO A 93 -2.01 17.90 -2.15
N LYS A 94 -2.12 19.21 -2.35
CA LYS A 94 -1.20 19.95 -3.21
C LYS A 94 0.13 20.19 -2.49
N LYS A 95 1.23 20.24 -3.25
CA LYS A 95 2.60 20.48 -2.73
C LYS A 95 3.01 19.47 -1.64
N ARG A 96 2.80 18.17 -1.89
CA ARG A 96 3.27 17.09 -0.99
C ARG A 96 4.77 17.25 -0.71
N THR A 97 5.15 17.11 0.56
CA THR A 97 6.55 17.19 1.02
C THR A 97 6.84 16.07 2.01
N LEU A 98 8.13 15.77 2.21
CA LEU A 98 8.57 14.86 3.27
C LEU A 98 8.08 15.31 4.66
N LYS A 99 7.98 16.61 4.91
CA LYS A 99 7.45 17.13 6.18
C LYS A 99 5.99 16.71 6.38
N MET A 100 5.16 16.87 5.35
CA MET A 100 3.76 16.44 5.38
C MET A 100 3.66 14.93 5.58
N PHE A 101 4.49 14.14 4.90
CA PHE A 101 4.56 12.69 5.12
C PHE A 101 4.84 12.35 6.60
N ARG A 102 5.81 13.00 7.24
CA ARG A 102 6.10 12.80 8.68
C ARG A 102 4.97 13.25 9.61
N GLU A 103 4.22 14.27 9.22
CA GLU A 103 3.04 14.74 9.96
C GLU A 103 1.87 13.74 9.86
N TRP A 104 1.78 13.02 8.75
CA TRP A 104 0.68 12.11 8.44
C TRP A 104 0.94 10.67 8.88
N PHE A 105 2.19 10.25 8.93
CA PHE A 105 2.55 8.86 9.21
C PHE A 105 3.58 8.76 10.33
N ALA A 106 3.46 7.70 11.15
CA ALA A 106 4.52 7.18 11.99
C ALA A 106 4.99 5.85 11.40
N LEU A 107 6.28 5.56 11.49
CA LEU A 107 6.86 4.34 10.96
C LEU A 107 7.04 3.32 12.10
N GLU A 108 6.45 2.15 11.93
CA GLU A 108 6.71 0.98 12.77
C GLU A 108 7.57 -0.02 12.00
N TYR A 109 8.70 -0.45 12.56
CA TYR A 109 9.65 -1.35 11.91
C TYR A 109 9.71 -2.72 12.60
N LYS A 110 9.78 -3.78 11.79
CA LYS A 110 10.02 -5.17 12.23
C LYS A 110 11.17 -5.76 11.43
N SER A 111 12.26 -6.11 12.11
CA SER A 111 13.47 -6.63 11.47
C SER A 111 13.37 -8.08 11.00
N MET A 112 12.45 -8.87 11.57
CA MET A 112 12.26 -10.28 11.21
C MET A 112 10.81 -10.59 10.91
N ILE A 113 10.57 -11.18 9.75
CA ILE A 113 9.27 -11.63 9.29
C ILE A 113 9.31 -13.15 9.11
N TRP A 114 8.31 -13.82 9.65
CA TRP A 114 8.18 -15.27 9.60
C TRP A 114 7.02 -15.62 8.68
N ASP A 115 7.31 -16.33 7.59
CA ASP A 115 6.27 -16.89 6.74
C ASP A 115 5.71 -18.15 7.41
N MET A 116 4.44 -18.04 7.79
CA MET A 116 3.66 -19.12 8.41
C MET A 116 2.67 -19.73 7.41
N GLY A 117 2.67 -19.25 6.16
CA GLY A 117 1.90 -19.81 5.07
C GLY A 117 2.41 -21.18 4.66
N VAL A 118 1.50 -22.02 4.17
CA VAL A 118 1.85 -23.35 3.61
C VAL A 118 1.99 -23.31 2.09
N GLU A 119 1.41 -22.29 1.46
CA GLU A 119 1.47 -22.07 0.02
C GLU A 119 2.63 -21.13 -0.33
N PRO A 120 3.23 -21.25 -1.54
CA PRO A 120 4.27 -20.34 -1.98
C PRO A 120 3.78 -18.89 -2.05
N LEU A 121 4.65 -17.93 -1.69
CA LEU A 121 4.39 -16.51 -1.93
C LEU A 121 4.29 -16.25 -3.44
N MET A 122 3.17 -15.68 -3.86
CA MET A 122 2.92 -15.25 -5.24
C MET A 122 2.82 -13.72 -5.28
N VAL A 123 3.30 -13.12 -6.36
CA VAL A 123 3.03 -11.70 -6.64
C VAL A 123 1.76 -11.65 -7.48
N GLU A 124 0.76 -10.92 -7.01
CA GLU A 124 -0.44 -10.67 -7.80
C GLU A 124 -0.08 -9.73 -8.95
N GLU A 125 -0.21 -10.22 -10.18
CA GLU A 125 -0.22 -9.37 -11.36
C GLU A 125 -1.64 -8.78 -11.46
N PHE A 126 -1.82 -7.53 -11.04
CA PHE A 126 -3.03 -6.79 -11.39
C PHE A 126 -3.00 -6.62 -12.90
N ALA A 127 -3.68 -7.51 -13.62
CA ALA A 127 -3.86 -7.37 -15.04
C ALA A 127 -4.47 -5.98 -15.27
N GLU A 128 -3.79 -5.15 -16.06
CA GLU A 128 -4.46 -4.06 -16.76
C GLU A 128 -5.61 -4.74 -17.51
N VAL A 129 -6.83 -4.61 -16.98
CA VAL A 129 -8.02 -4.88 -17.78
C VAL A 129 -8.01 -3.74 -18.79
N LEU A 130 -7.26 -3.94 -19.87
CA LEU A 130 -7.29 -3.08 -21.03
C LEU A 130 -8.77 -3.03 -21.44
N GLU A 131 -9.34 -1.83 -21.41
CA GLU A 131 -10.73 -1.58 -21.83
C GLU A 131 -11.03 -2.15 -23.24
N ASP A 132 -9.99 -2.45 -24.02
CA ASP A 132 -10.05 -3.08 -25.35
C ASP A 132 -10.67 -4.49 -25.36
N ASP A 133 -10.76 -5.21 -24.24
CA ASP A 133 -11.42 -6.54 -24.19
C ASP A 133 -12.95 -6.47 -23.97
N LEU A 134 -13.51 -5.28 -23.71
CA LEU A 134 -14.97 -5.10 -23.58
C LEU A 134 -15.69 -4.83 -24.92
N ASP A 135 -14.97 -4.44 -25.97
CA ASP A 135 -15.54 -4.20 -27.30
C ASP A 135 -15.95 -5.51 -28.02
N GLY A 136 -15.53 -6.67 -27.50
CA GLY A 136 -15.87 -7.99 -28.05
C GLY A 136 -17.11 -8.67 -27.46
N ILE A 137 -17.73 -8.10 -26.41
CA ILE A 137 -18.84 -8.74 -25.67
C ILE A 137 -20.06 -7.81 -25.57
N LEU A 138 -20.38 -7.10 -26.65
CA LEU A 138 -21.74 -6.62 -26.87
C LEU A 138 -22.32 -7.41 -28.06
N PRO A 139 -23.41 -8.19 -27.87
CA PRO A 139 -24.07 -8.81 -29.01
C PRO A 139 -24.56 -7.70 -29.94
N ASP A 140 -24.29 -7.85 -31.24
CA ASP A 140 -24.81 -6.99 -32.31
C ASP A 140 -26.30 -6.72 -32.07
N GLU A 141 -26.65 -5.52 -31.61
CA GLU A 141 -28.01 -4.99 -31.65
C GLU A 141 -28.33 -4.69 -33.13
N GLY A 142 -28.53 -5.76 -33.91
CA GLY A 142 -28.47 -5.69 -35.35
C GLY A 142 -29.13 -6.89 -36.05
N THR A 143 -30.19 -7.46 -35.48
CA THR A 143 -31.13 -8.27 -36.27
C THR A 143 -32.57 -7.97 -35.84
N LEU A 144 -32.97 -6.73 -36.08
CA LEU A 144 -34.36 -6.42 -36.42
C LEU A 144 -34.44 -6.51 -37.93
N LEU A 145 -35.14 -7.52 -38.47
CA LEU A 145 -35.88 -7.44 -39.75
C LEU A 145 -36.73 -8.70 -40.00
N HIS A 146 -38.04 -8.43 -40.04
CA HIS A 146 -39.18 -9.20 -40.56
C HIS A 146 -39.81 -10.30 -39.71
#